data_AF-A0A1W6ZFP2-F1
#
_entry.id   AF-A0A1W6ZFP2-F1
#
_cell.length_a   1.000
_cell.length_b   1.000
_cell.length_c   1.000
_cell.angle_alpha   90.00
_cell.angle_beta   90.00
_cell.angle_gamma   90.00
#
_symmetry.space_group_name_H-M   'P 1'
#
loop_
_entity.id
_entity.type
_entity.pdbx_description
1 polymer ?
#
loop_
_entity_poly.entity_id
_entity_poly.type
_entity_poly.pdbx_seq_one_letter_code
_entity_poly.pdbx_strand_id
1 'polypeptide(L)'
;MKPRVTVITLGVDDLEAALRFYREGLGFACDGIVGQEFEHGAVAFIPLQEGLRLALWPRASLAHDTFWGGYSGYFQDPDGHLWEIVWNPEWEDAEG
;
A
#
# COMPACT_ATOMS: atom_id res chain seq x y z
N MET A 1 -0.25 -9.07 -23.30
CA MET A 1 -0.42 -8.99 -21.83
C MET A 1 -1.82 -8.54 -21.49
N LYS A 2 -2.38 -9.03 -20.38
CA LYS A 2 -3.68 -8.60 -19.87
C LYS A 2 -3.43 -7.70 -18.63
N PRO A 3 -3.88 -6.44 -18.61
CA PRO A 3 -3.63 -5.54 -17.48
C PRO A 3 -4.27 -6.07 -16.20
N ARG A 4 -3.59 -5.90 -15.06
CA ARG A 4 -4.01 -6.36 -13.73
C ARG A 4 -3.63 -5.34 -12.65
N VAL A 5 -4.41 -5.30 -11.58
CA VAL A 5 -4.09 -4.57 -10.35
C VAL A 5 -3.58 -5.58 -9.33
N THR A 6 -2.40 -5.35 -8.77
CA THR A 6 -1.73 -6.26 -7.81
C THR A 6 -1.54 -5.62 -6.44
N VAL A 7 -1.57 -4.29 -6.36
CA VAL A 7 -1.55 -3.55 -5.10
C VAL A 7 -2.55 -2.41 -5.17
N ILE A 8 -3.34 -2.26 -4.11
CA ILE A 8 -4.11 -1.06 -3.82
C ILE A 8 -3.50 -0.50 -2.54
N THR A 9 -3.22 0.79 -2.50
CA THR A 9 -2.72 1.42 -1.28
C THR A 9 -3.71 2.44 -0.74
N LEU A 10 -3.82 2.43 0.58
CA LEU A 10 -4.61 3.37 1.33
C LEU A 10 -3.69 4.22 2.21
N GLY A 11 -3.76 5.54 2.00
CA GLY A 11 -3.16 6.52 2.89
C GLY A 11 -3.93 6.66 4.18
N VAL A 12 -3.27 6.45 5.31
CA VAL A 12 -3.87 6.51 6.65
C VAL A 12 -3.15 7.53 7.53
N ASP A 13 -3.90 8.19 8.42
CA ASP A 13 -3.33 9.18 9.34
C ASP A 13 -2.57 8.52 10.50
N ASP A 14 -2.99 7.33 10.93
CA ASP A 14 -2.38 6.53 11.99
C ASP A 14 -2.25 5.07 11.50
N LEU A 15 -1.02 4.66 11.21
CA LEU A 15 -0.74 3.36 10.59
C LEU A 15 -1.00 2.20 11.55
N GLU A 16 -0.61 2.35 12.82
CA GLU A 16 -0.83 1.35 13.86
C GLU A 16 -2.32 1.15 14.15
N ALA A 17 -3.10 2.23 14.20
CA ALA A 17 -4.54 2.16 14.39
C ALA A 17 -5.24 1.49 13.20
N ALA A 18 -4.84 1.83 11.97
CA ALA A 18 -5.35 1.17 10.77
C ALA A 18 -5.00 -0.32 10.75
N LEU A 19 -3.75 -0.68 11.06
CA LEU A 19 -3.33 -2.07 11.13
C LEU A 19 -4.15 -2.86 12.17
N ARG A 20 -4.35 -2.32 13.38
CA ARG A 20 -5.21 -2.95 14.39
C ARG A 20 -6.64 -3.14 13.88
N PHE A 21 -7.20 -2.14 13.20
CA PHE A 21 -8.55 -2.24 12.63
C PHE A 21 -8.66 -3.43 11.64
N TYR A 22 -7.76 -3.53 10.67
CA TYR A 22 -7.82 -4.61 9.67
C TYR A 22 -7.45 -5.98 10.26
N ARG A 23 -6.40 -6.05 11.08
CA ARG A 23 -5.91 -7.33 11.62
C ARG A 23 -6.78 -7.86 12.75
N GLU A 24 -7.09 -7.03 13.74
CA GLU A 24 -7.80 -7.45 14.95
C GLU A 24 -9.30 -7.23 14.83
N GLY A 25 -9.72 -6.14 14.17
CA GLY A 25 -11.13 -5.83 13.97
C GLY A 25 -11.79 -6.70 12.89
N LEU A 26 -11.13 -6.82 11.72
CA LEU A 26 -11.66 -7.58 10.57
C LEU A 26 -11.06 -8.98 10.43
N GLY A 27 -10.01 -9.32 11.18
CA GLY A 27 -9.39 -10.63 11.16
C GLY A 27 -8.51 -10.89 9.92
N PHE A 28 -8.07 -9.85 9.22
CA PHE A 28 -7.24 -10.01 8.03
C PHE A 28 -5.82 -10.45 8.41
N ALA A 29 -5.24 -11.34 7.59
CA ALA A 29 -3.85 -11.76 7.77
C ALA A 29 -2.91 -10.58 7.50
N CYS A 30 -1.98 -10.32 8.40
CA CYS A 30 -0.95 -9.29 8.22
C CYS A 30 0.23 -9.56 9.16
N ASP A 31 1.44 -9.50 8.62
CA ASP A 31 2.69 -9.72 9.37
C ASP A 31 3.12 -8.49 10.20
N GLY A 32 2.47 -7.35 9.99
CA GLY A 32 2.72 -6.11 10.71
C GLY A 32 3.31 -5.01 9.85
N ILE A 33 3.87 -3.99 10.51
CA ILE A 33 4.49 -2.83 9.85
C ILE A 33 5.96 -3.15 9.58
N VAL A 34 6.39 -2.94 8.34
CA VAL A 34 7.78 -3.11 7.87
C VAL A 34 8.32 -1.77 7.36
N GLY A 35 9.65 -1.68 7.18
CA GLY A 35 10.29 -0.51 6.56
C GLY A 35 10.37 0.74 7.45
N GLN A 36 10.16 0.59 8.75
CA GLN A 36 10.24 1.69 9.73
C GLN A 36 11.65 2.27 9.86
N GLU A 37 12.66 1.52 9.45
CA GLU A 37 14.07 1.93 9.41
C GLU A 37 14.41 2.92 8.29
N PHE A 38 13.52 3.06 7.29
CA PHE A 38 13.71 3.97 6.16
C PHE A 38 12.85 5.23 6.33
N GLU A 39 13.39 6.38 5.95
CA GLU A 39 12.64 7.63 5.89
C GLU A 39 11.43 7.46 4.96
N HIS A 40 10.23 7.73 5.49
CA HIS A 40 8.96 7.51 4.79
C HIS A 40 8.67 6.06 4.34
N GLY A 41 9.41 5.06 4.84
CA GLY A 41 9.31 3.67 4.38
C GLY A 41 8.29 2.78 5.12
N ALA A 42 7.75 3.23 6.25
CA ALA A 42 6.88 2.42 7.10
C ALA A 42 5.58 2.03 6.38
N VAL A 43 5.31 0.73 6.18
CA VAL A 43 4.14 0.20 5.44
C VAL A 43 3.64 -1.09 6.07
N ALA A 44 2.33 -1.35 6.01
CA ALA A 44 1.78 -2.68 6.31
C ALA A 44 1.15 -3.27 5.04
N PHE A 45 1.56 -4.49 4.69
CA PHE A 45 0.96 -5.23 3.57
C PHE A 45 -0.01 -6.27 4.08
N ILE A 46 -1.20 -6.27 3.51
CA ILE A 46 -2.26 -7.22 3.81
C ILE A 46 -2.52 -8.03 2.53
N PRO A 47 -2.20 -9.33 2.48
CA PRO A 47 -2.58 -10.18 1.36
C PRO A 47 -4.10 -10.29 1.24
N LEU A 48 -4.59 -10.11 0.01
CA LEU A 48 -5.96 -10.35 -0.41
C LEU A 48 -5.99 -11.50 -1.43
N GLN A 49 -7.14 -11.74 -2.07
CA GLN A 49 -7.29 -12.80 -3.07
C GLN A 49 -6.41 -12.59 -4.32
N GLU A 50 -6.01 -13.70 -4.94
CA GLU A 50 -5.37 -13.73 -6.27
C GLU A 50 -4.09 -12.88 -6.40
N GLY A 51 -3.30 -12.78 -5.33
CA GLY A 51 -2.04 -12.02 -5.34
C GLY A 51 -2.22 -10.50 -5.23
N LEU A 52 -3.45 -10.03 -5.05
CA LEU A 52 -3.73 -8.64 -4.68
C LEU A 52 -3.25 -8.38 -3.24
N ARG A 53 -2.68 -7.21 -2.99
CA ARG A 53 -2.36 -6.74 -1.64
C ARG A 53 -2.99 -5.38 -1.38
N LEU A 54 -3.48 -5.19 -0.15
CA LEU A 54 -3.77 -3.86 0.38
C LEU A 54 -2.52 -3.37 1.12
N ALA A 55 -1.96 -2.24 0.71
CA ALA A 55 -0.90 -1.56 1.43
C ALA A 55 -1.51 -0.44 2.29
N LEU A 56 -1.16 -0.39 3.56
CA LEU A 56 -1.47 0.73 4.44
C LEU A 56 -0.22 1.58 4.58
N TRP A 57 -0.32 2.84 4.22
CA TRP A 57 0.84 3.73 4.20
C TRP A 57 0.51 5.05 4.93
N PRO A 58 1.41 5.62 5.75
CA PRO A 58 1.16 6.91 6.37
C PRO A 58 0.91 7.96 5.28
N ARG A 59 -0.22 8.67 5.38
CA ARG A 59 -0.64 9.64 4.37
C ARG A 59 0.39 10.74 4.13
N ALA A 60 1.11 11.13 5.18
CA ALA A 60 2.20 12.10 5.07
C ALA A 60 3.36 11.55 4.22
N SER A 61 3.69 10.26 4.35
CA SER A 61 4.77 9.59 3.61
C SER A 61 4.44 9.36 2.13
N LEU A 62 3.16 9.12 1.82
CA LEU A 62 2.65 9.00 0.44
C LEU A 62 2.85 10.27 -0.38
N ALA A 63 2.82 11.44 0.25
CA ALA A 63 2.97 12.71 -0.45
C ALA A 63 4.40 12.99 -0.96
N HIS A 64 5.36 12.08 -0.70
CA HIS A 64 6.76 12.21 -1.08
C HIS A 64 7.11 11.29 -2.27
N ASP A 65 8.05 11.74 -3.12
CA ASP A 65 8.52 10.95 -4.27
C ASP A 65 9.06 9.58 -3.83
N THR A 66 8.60 8.53 -4.47
CA THR A 66 8.98 7.15 -4.12
C THR A 66 10.44 6.87 -4.48
N PHE A 67 11.25 6.45 -3.49
CA PHE A 67 12.70 6.23 -3.62
C PHE A 67 13.12 5.09 -4.57
N TRP A 68 12.18 4.25 -5.00
CA TRP A 68 12.41 3.04 -5.80
C TRP A 68 12.25 3.25 -7.32
N GLY A 69 12.10 4.50 -7.79
CA GLY A 69 12.29 4.85 -9.20
C GLY A 69 11.06 4.72 -10.11
N GLY A 70 9.87 4.41 -9.59
CA GLY A 70 8.63 4.62 -10.34
C GLY A 70 7.75 5.70 -9.75
N TYR A 71 6.45 5.62 -10.05
CA TYR A 71 5.52 6.74 -9.85
C TYR A 71 4.28 6.28 -9.11
N SER A 72 3.85 7.05 -8.11
CA SER A 72 2.53 6.94 -7.52
C SER A 72 1.72 8.22 -7.76
N GLY A 73 0.40 8.07 -7.81
CA GLY A 73 -0.54 9.19 -7.88
C GLY A 73 -1.76 8.92 -7.00
N TYR A 74 -2.25 9.96 -6.34
CA TYR A 74 -3.42 9.88 -5.46
C TYR A 74 -4.61 10.60 -6.06
N PHE A 75 -5.79 10.04 -5.89
CA PHE A 75 -7.04 10.74 -6.12
C PHE A 75 -8.08 10.31 -5.10
N GLN A 76 -9.05 11.19 -4.85
CA GLN A 76 -10.18 10.91 -3.97
C GLN A 76 -11.42 10.66 -4.84
N ASP A 77 -12.18 9.62 -4.54
CA ASP A 77 -13.48 9.42 -5.20
C ASP A 77 -14.56 10.36 -4.64
N PRO A 78 -15.72 10.51 -5.31
CA PRO A 78 -16.78 11.41 -4.85
C PRO A 78 -17.36 11.08 -3.47
N ASP A 79 -17.19 9.84 -2.99
CA ASP A 79 -17.63 9.39 -1.66
C ASP A 79 -16.55 9.64 -0.59
N GLY A 80 -15.39 10.17 -0.99
CA GLY A 80 -14.32 10.58 -0.09
C GLY A 80 -13.22 9.54 0.14
N HIS A 81 -13.25 8.39 -0.53
CA HIS A 81 -12.19 7.37 -0.36
C HIS A 81 -10.93 7.80 -1.11
N LEU A 82 -9.78 7.67 -0.45
CA LEU A 82 -8.47 7.98 -1.03
C LEU A 82 -7.92 6.73 -1.74
N TRP A 83 -7.59 6.89 -3.02
CA TRP A 83 -7.04 5.84 -3.88
C TRP A 83 -5.61 6.19 -4.30
N GLU A 84 -4.73 5.20 -4.32
CA GLU A 84 -3.40 5.28 -4.93
C GLU A 84 -3.33 4.45 -6.21
N ILE A 85 -2.67 4.99 -7.24
CA ILE A 85 -2.21 4.25 -8.41
C ILE A 85 -0.68 4.22 -8.37
N VAL A 86 -0.07 3.03 -8.42
CA VAL A 86 1.39 2.85 -8.39
C VAL A 86 1.87 2.12 -9.64
N TRP A 87 2.95 2.62 -10.23
CA TRP A 87 3.76 1.89 -11.20
C TRP A 87 5.14 1.61 -10.61
N ASN A 88 5.51 0.33 -10.47
CA ASN A 88 6.80 -0.13 -9.93
C ASN A 88 7.68 -0.81 -10.98
N PRO A 89 8.85 -0.26 -11.35
CA PRO A 89 9.76 -0.85 -12.33
C PRO A 89 10.41 -2.16 -11.86
N GLU A 90 10.52 -2.41 -10.56
CA GLU A 90 11.19 -3.60 -10.00
C GLU A 90 10.31 -4.87 -10.03
N TRP A 91 9.07 -4.77 -10.48
CA TRP A 91 8.14 -5.90 -10.54
C TRP A 91 8.12 -6.62 -11.90
N GLU A 92 8.98 -6.24 -12.86
CA GLU A 92 9.07 -6.91 -14.16
C GLU A 92 9.69 -8.33 -14.09
N ASP A 93 10.41 -8.69 -13.00
CA ASP A 93 11.19 -9.92 -12.92
C ASP A 93 10.69 -10.98 -11.90
N ALA A 94 9.50 -10.83 -11.32
CA ALA A 94 9.02 -11.72 -10.24
C ALA A 94 8.42 -13.08 -10.71
N GLU A 95 8.41 -13.37 -12.01
CA GLU A 95 7.97 -14.66 -12.57
C GLU A 95 9.07 -15.27 -13.46
N GLY A 96 9.95 -16.06 -12.83
CA GLY A 96 10.77 -17.09 -13.47
C GLY A 96 10.40 -18.46 -12.94
#